data_AF-A0A0C9R067-F1
#
_entry.id   AF-A0A0C9R067-F1
#
_cell.length_a   1.000
_cell.length_b   1.000
_cell.length_c   1.000
_cell.angle_alpha   90.00
_cell.angle_beta   90.00
_cell.angle_gamma   90.00
#
_symmetry.space_group_name_H-M   'P 1'
#
loop_
_entity.id
_entity.type
_entity.pdbx_description
1 polymer ?
#
loop_
_entity_poly.entity_id
_entity_poly.type
_entity_poly.pdbx_seq_one_letter_code
_entity_poly.pdbx_strand_id
1 'polypeptide(L)'
;SQAIAIISGLLFALLAVDSCAGYSAHGRQPSGLSDAALARRLVHQANWAAVGSISTHEKIIDFPMVNIMAVDDSALNGSSTGHIRFFLLNLDFTGRDTQQKNKVTFFFTDDQNGACQRRGVDPMEPACPRVMLSGSVKKLDAEDPSYNDQLQAFYNRHKSAEKWAAHSHNFDFSELEIENIFIVAYQGGPRVIPAEDYYNATI
;
A
#
# COMPACT_ATOMS: atom_id res chain seq x y z
N SER A 1 67.82 10.51 -39.79
CA SER A 1 66.82 9.55 -40.29
C SER A 1 66.49 8.61 -39.15
N GLN A 2 65.26 8.69 -38.61
CA GLN A 2 64.53 7.70 -37.76
C GLN A 2 65.22 7.24 -36.45
N ALA A 3 64.61 7.06 -35.26
CA ALA A 3 63.27 6.68 -34.82
C ALA A 3 63.04 7.24 -33.39
N ILE A 4 61.88 7.78 -32.99
CA ILE A 4 60.63 7.14 -32.54
C ILE A 4 60.83 6.09 -31.44
N ALA A 5 60.42 6.40 -30.20
CA ALA A 5 59.32 5.73 -29.49
C ALA A 5 59.23 6.22 -28.02
N ILE A 6 58.26 7.10 -27.73
CA ILE A 6 57.84 7.44 -26.37
C ILE A 6 56.87 6.34 -25.92
N ILE A 7 57.27 5.58 -24.89
CA ILE A 7 56.45 4.54 -24.27
C ILE A 7 55.49 5.25 -23.29
N SER A 8 54.28 5.55 -23.75
CA SER A 8 53.14 5.89 -22.90
C SER A 8 52.16 4.71 -22.97
N GLY A 9 51.93 4.05 -21.85
CA GLY A 9 51.04 2.89 -21.81
C GLY A 9 51.17 2.06 -20.55
N LEU A 10 51.10 2.68 -19.38
CA LEU A 10 50.78 1.92 -18.16
C LEU A 10 49.26 1.77 -18.08
N LEU A 11 48.84 0.61 -18.59
CA LEU A 11 47.55 -0.05 -18.44
C LEU A 11 46.89 0.30 -17.10
N PHE A 12 45.79 1.05 -17.16
CA PHE A 12 44.76 1.02 -16.15
C PHE A 12 44.14 -0.38 -16.17
N ALA A 13 44.66 -1.28 -15.35
CA ALA A 13 43.95 -2.50 -15.01
C ALA A 13 42.72 -2.10 -14.18
N LEU A 14 41.61 -1.88 -14.88
CA LEU A 14 40.27 -1.91 -14.33
C LEU A 14 40.11 -3.23 -13.59
N LEU A 15 40.28 -3.20 -12.27
CA LEU A 15 39.56 -4.10 -11.39
C LEU A 15 38.09 -3.67 -11.51
N ALA A 16 37.42 -4.18 -12.54
CA ALA A 16 35.98 -4.37 -12.48
C ALA A 16 35.76 -5.39 -11.37
N VAL A 17 35.65 -4.89 -10.15
CA VAL A 17 35.06 -5.66 -9.06
C VAL A 17 33.65 -5.93 -9.58
N ASP A 18 33.38 -7.17 -9.95
CA ASP A 18 32.03 -7.62 -10.24
C ASP A 18 31.15 -7.19 -9.07
N SER A 19 30.32 -6.16 -9.27
CA SER A 19 29.28 -5.72 -8.34
C SER A 19 28.15 -6.77 -8.20
N CYS A 20 28.44 -8.05 -8.44
CA CYS A 20 27.54 -9.15 -8.12
C CYS A 20 27.47 -9.44 -6.60
N ALA A 21 28.32 -8.80 -5.78
CA ALA A 21 28.31 -8.91 -4.32
C ALA A 21 27.49 -7.81 -3.62
N GLY A 22 26.50 -7.23 -4.31
CA GLY A 22 25.63 -6.18 -3.79
C GLY A 22 24.20 -6.63 -3.47
N TYR A 23 23.96 -7.89 -3.06
CA TYR A 23 22.71 -8.18 -2.36
C TYR A 23 22.77 -7.44 -1.02
N SER A 24 22.25 -6.22 -1.03
CA SER A 24 22.13 -5.35 0.12
C SER A 24 21.64 -6.15 1.33
N ALA A 25 22.23 -5.94 2.50
CA ALA A 25 21.77 -6.53 3.77
C ALA A 25 20.27 -6.28 4.03
N HIS A 26 19.68 -5.31 3.32
CA HIS A 26 18.25 -5.01 3.30
C HIS A 26 17.37 -6.01 2.53
N GLY A 27 17.95 -6.96 1.81
CA GLY A 27 17.20 -7.94 1.00
C GLY A 27 16.62 -9.12 1.78
N ARG A 28 16.99 -9.31 3.05
CA ARG A 28 16.51 -10.44 3.86
C ARG A 28 15.32 -10.04 4.73
N GLN A 29 14.23 -10.79 4.63
CA GLN A 29 13.08 -10.65 5.50
C GLN A 29 13.47 -10.90 6.97
N PRO A 30 13.03 -10.07 7.93
CA PRO A 30 13.23 -10.31 9.35
C PRO A 30 12.77 -11.71 9.75
N SER A 31 13.57 -12.41 10.54
CA SER A 31 13.24 -13.76 11.00
C SER A 31 11.93 -13.75 11.80
N GLY A 32 11.00 -14.64 11.45
CA GLY A 32 9.72 -14.79 12.14
C GLY A 32 8.61 -13.83 11.69
N LEU A 33 8.87 -12.92 10.74
CA LEU A 33 7.83 -12.10 10.14
C LEU A 33 7.27 -12.80 8.90
N SER A 34 6.00 -13.21 8.93
CA SER A 34 5.32 -13.74 7.73
C SER A 34 4.90 -12.60 6.80
N ASP A 35 4.67 -12.93 5.53
CA ASP A 35 4.15 -11.96 4.56
C ASP A 35 2.78 -11.42 4.98
N ALA A 36 1.92 -12.28 5.53
CA ALA A 36 0.62 -11.89 6.06
C ALA A 36 0.75 -10.89 7.22
N ALA A 37 1.63 -11.16 8.18
CA ALA A 37 1.88 -10.24 9.29
C ALA A 37 2.50 -8.91 8.82
N LEU A 38 3.37 -8.95 7.81
CA LEU A 38 3.91 -7.73 7.20
C LEU A 38 2.83 -6.94 6.46
N ALA A 39 1.98 -7.58 5.66
CA ALA A 39 0.85 -6.93 5.00
C ALA A 39 -0.10 -6.26 6.01
N ARG A 40 -0.43 -6.96 7.10
CA ARG A 40 -1.23 -6.42 8.21
C ARG A 40 -0.57 -5.20 8.85
N ARG A 41 0.74 -5.24 9.09
CA ARG A 41 1.49 -4.09 9.63
C ARG A 41 1.45 -2.89 8.69
N LEU A 42 1.63 -3.10 7.38
CA LEU A 42 1.58 -2.03 6.38
C LEU A 42 0.21 -1.34 6.35
N VAL A 43 -0.87 -2.12 6.41
CA VAL A 43 -2.24 -1.60 6.49
C VAL A 43 -2.45 -0.84 7.80
N HIS A 44 -2.10 -1.44 8.93
CA HIS A 44 -2.37 -0.87 10.25
C HIS A 44 -1.65 0.45 10.52
N GLN A 45 -0.43 0.61 10.03
CA GLN A 45 0.33 1.85 10.20
C GLN A 45 -0.12 2.97 9.25
N ALA A 46 -0.87 2.67 8.20
CA ALA A 46 -1.25 3.65 7.19
C ALA A 46 -2.45 4.50 7.64
N ASN A 47 -2.41 5.80 7.33
CA ASN A 47 -3.55 6.70 7.52
C ASN A 47 -4.33 6.92 6.21
N TRP A 48 -3.73 6.54 5.09
CA TRP A 48 -4.31 6.70 3.77
C TRP A 48 -3.85 5.57 2.86
N ALA A 49 -4.54 5.36 1.75
CA ALA A 49 -4.14 4.46 0.68
C ALA A 49 -4.26 5.16 -0.67
N ALA A 50 -3.38 4.79 -1.61
CA ALA A 50 -3.67 5.04 -3.02
C ALA A 50 -4.63 3.95 -3.51
N VAL A 51 -5.71 4.34 -4.17
CA VAL A 51 -6.79 3.44 -4.58
C VAL A 51 -6.95 3.53 -6.08
N GLY A 52 -6.76 2.39 -6.76
CA GLY A 52 -7.06 2.22 -8.17
C GLY A 52 -8.52 1.83 -8.38
N SER A 53 -9.24 2.52 -9.27
CA SER A 53 -10.57 2.15 -9.78
C SER A 53 -10.59 2.14 -11.31
N ILE A 54 -11.64 1.56 -11.91
CA ILE A 54 -11.83 1.56 -13.37
C ILE A 54 -12.68 2.77 -13.74
N SER A 55 -12.09 3.73 -14.46
CA SER A 55 -12.76 5.01 -14.69
C SER A 55 -14.02 4.87 -15.54
N THR A 56 -15.06 5.57 -15.09
CA THR A 56 -16.35 5.76 -15.76
C THR A 56 -16.50 7.18 -16.32
N HIS A 57 -15.48 8.03 -16.14
CA HIS A 57 -15.49 9.40 -16.61
C HIS A 57 -15.35 9.45 -18.13
N GLU A 58 -16.21 10.22 -18.81
CA GLU A 58 -16.33 10.26 -20.28
C GLU A 58 -15.01 10.47 -21.05
N LYS A 59 -14.06 11.22 -20.46
CA LYS A 59 -12.76 11.52 -21.07
C LYS A 59 -11.74 10.38 -21.01
N ILE A 60 -11.92 9.43 -20.11
CA ILE A 60 -10.92 8.40 -19.77
C ILE A 60 -11.59 7.07 -19.40
N ILE A 61 -12.70 6.73 -20.04
CA ILE A 61 -13.43 5.48 -19.80
C ILE A 61 -12.47 4.29 -19.86
N ASP A 62 -12.56 3.38 -18.89
CA ASP A 62 -11.73 2.18 -18.74
C ASP A 62 -10.25 2.39 -18.41
N PHE A 63 -9.79 3.63 -18.23
CA PHE A 63 -8.45 3.88 -17.70
C PHE A 63 -8.39 3.57 -16.20
N PRO A 64 -7.23 3.15 -15.69
CA PRO A 64 -7.00 3.09 -14.25
C PRO A 64 -7.03 4.51 -13.67
N MET A 65 -8.03 4.79 -12.84
CA MET A 65 -8.12 5.99 -12.02
C MET A 65 -7.39 5.72 -10.72
N VAL A 66 -6.46 6.58 -10.31
CA VAL A 66 -5.79 6.46 -9.01
C VAL A 66 -6.13 7.66 -8.16
N ASN A 67 -6.66 7.41 -6.97
CA ASN A 67 -7.09 8.45 -6.03
C ASN A 67 -6.54 8.15 -4.62
N ILE A 68 -6.75 9.07 -3.68
CA ILE A 68 -6.37 8.91 -2.27
C ILE A 68 -7.61 8.66 -1.42
N MET A 69 -7.52 7.74 -0.47
CA MET A 69 -8.54 7.53 0.55
C MET A 69 -7.93 7.55 1.94
N ALA A 70 -8.58 8.24 2.87
CA ALA A 70 -8.29 8.07 4.30
C ALA A 70 -8.82 6.69 4.74
N VAL A 71 -8.01 5.92 5.43
CA VAL A 71 -8.32 4.53 5.80
C VAL A 71 -7.98 4.25 7.26
N ASP A 72 -8.64 3.27 7.85
CA ASP A 72 -8.21 2.63 9.08
C ASP A 72 -8.39 1.10 9.00
N ASP A 73 -7.79 0.37 9.93
CA ASP A 73 -8.15 -1.01 10.24
C ASP A 73 -8.39 -1.26 11.73
N SER A 74 -8.20 -0.21 12.54
CA SER A 74 -8.55 -0.09 13.95
C SER A 74 -8.31 1.35 14.39
N ALA A 75 -8.65 1.64 15.65
CA ALA A 75 -8.17 2.85 16.31
C ALA A 75 -6.63 2.88 16.34
N LEU A 76 -6.01 4.07 16.41
CA LEU A 76 -4.56 4.26 16.33
C LEU A 76 -3.75 3.46 17.37
N ASN A 77 -4.32 3.28 18.57
CA ASN A 77 -3.71 2.48 19.66
C ASN A 77 -4.43 1.14 19.87
N GLY A 78 -5.32 0.76 18.95
CA GLY A 78 -6.07 -0.49 19.00
C GLY A 78 -5.32 -1.62 18.29
N SER A 79 -5.75 -2.86 18.52
CA SER A 79 -5.29 -4.01 17.74
C SER A 79 -5.83 -3.93 16.31
N SER A 80 -4.93 -4.11 15.34
CA SER A 80 -5.31 -4.25 13.92
C SER A 80 -6.39 -5.31 13.76
N THR A 81 -7.44 -4.99 13.01
CA THR A 81 -8.43 -5.99 12.56
C THR A 81 -8.11 -6.54 11.17
N GLY A 82 -7.34 -5.79 10.37
CA GLY A 82 -7.14 -6.08 8.94
C GLY A 82 -8.33 -5.68 8.05
N HIS A 83 -9.46 -5.26 8.61
CA HIS A 83 -10.58 -4.75 7.82
C HIS A 83 -10.32 -3.29 7.43
N ILE A 84 -10.01 -3.05 6.15
CA ILE A 84 -9.71 -1.70 5.64
C ILE A 84 -11.02 -0.94 5.48
N ARG A 85 -11.27 0.04 6.34
CA ARG A 85 -12.48 0.89 6.29
C ARG A 85 -12.13 2.31 5.87
N PHE A 86 -13.08 2.98 5.23
CA PHE A 86 -12.94 4.31 4.66
C PHE A 86 -14.29 4.98 4.46
N PHE A 87 -14.27 6.31 4.36
CA PHE A 87 -15.43 7.05 3.87
C PHE A 87 -15.33 7.23 2.36
N LEU A 88 -16.33 6.74 1.64
CA LEU A 88 -16.44 6.90 0.20
C LEU A 88 -17.39 8.05 -0.14
N LEU A 89 -16.89 9.09 -0.81
CA LEU A 89 -17.75 10.11 -1.41
C LEU A 89 -18.29 9.61 -2.75
N ASN A 90 -19.59 9.31 -2.79
CA ASN A 90 -20.27 8.83 -4.00
C ASN A 90 -20.20 9.77 -5.21
N LEU A 91 -19.91 11.05 -4.99
CA LEU A 91 -19.78 12.07 -6.04
C LEU A 91 -18.36 12.22 -6.59
N ASP A 92 -17.36 11.70 -5.89
CA ASP A 92 -15.96 11.71 -6.32
C ASP A 92 -15.69 10.63 -7.38
N PHE A 93 -14.55 10.69 -8.08
CA PHE A 93 -14.19 9.75 -9.15
C PHE A 93 -14.29 8.30 -8.72
N THR A 94 -13.65 7.92 -7.61
CA THR A 94 -13.69 6.53 -7.12
C THR A 94 -15.11 6.10 -6.71
N GLY A 95 -15.90 7.01 -6.14
CA GLY A 95 -17.30 6.74 -5.79
C GLY A 95 -18.17 6.47 -7.02
N ARG A 96 -18.06 7.31 -8.05
CA ARG A 96 -18.77 7.12 -9.33
C ARG A 96 -18.34 5.85 -10.04
N ASP A 97 -17.04 5.57 -10.03
CA ASP A 97 -16.48 4.38 -10.66
C ASP A 97 -17.02 3.11 -10.00
N THR A 98 -17.00 3.04 -8.67
CA THR A 98 -17.42 1.85 -7.91
C THR A 98 -18.93 1.58 -7.98
N GLN A 99 -19.76 2.60 -8.22
CA GLN A 99 -21.19 2.44 -8.46
C GLN A 99 -21.51 1.69 -9.77
N GLN A 100 -20.61 1.71 -10.76
CA GLN A 100 -20.79 0.99 -12.03
C GLN A 100 -19.88 -0.23 -12.15
N LYS A 101 -18.66 -0.11 -11.64
CA LYS A 101 -17.57 -1.10 -11.73
C LYS A 101 -16.93 -1.23 -10.36
N ASN A 102 -17.55 -2.03 -9.50
CA ASN A 102 -17.10 -2.22 -8.12
C ASN A 102 -15.85 -3.13 -8.02
N LYS A 103 -14.73 -2.66 -8.58
CA LYS A 103 -13.43 -3.31 -8.54
C LYS A 103 -12.38 -2.26 -8.22
N VAL A 104 -11.69 -2.45 -7.10
CA VAL A 104 -10.68 -1.52 -6.61
C VAL A 104 -9.45 -2.27 -6.12
N THR A 105 -8.30 -1.60 -6.18
CA THR A 105 -7.05 -2.06 -5.57
C THR A 105 -6.50 -0.97 -4.66
N PHE A 106 -6.30 -1.30 -3.39
CA PHE A 106 -5.65 -0.44 -2.41
C PHE A 106 -4.16 -0.75 -2.37
N PHE A 107 -3.34 0.30 -2.40
CA PHE A 107 -1.89 0.21 -2.33
C PHE A 107 -1.38 0.82 -1.02
N PHE A 108 -0.54 0.06 -0.34
CA PHE A 108 0.15 0.47 0.89
C PHE A 108 1.65 0.24 0.76
N THR A 109 2.45 1.11 1.36
CA THR A 109 3.91 0.97 1.41
C THR A 109 4.46 1.45 2.73
N ASP A 110 5.56 0.85 3.16
CA ASP A 110 6.28 1.26 4.37
C ASP A 110 6.80 2.71 4.26
N ASP A 111 6.96 3.22 3.04
CA ASP A 111 7.38 4.61 2.83
C ASP A 111 6.25 5.66 3.02
N GLN A 112 5.00 5.25 3.22
CA GLN A 112 3.92 6.22 3.51
C GLN A 112 4.15 6.98 4.81
N ASN A 113 4.97 6.44 5.72
CA ASN A 113 5.43 7.11 6.94
C ASN A 113 6.91 7.51 6.87
N GLY A 114 7.56 7.40 5.70
CA GLY A 114 8.99 7.67 5.47
C GLY A 114 9.95 6.63 6.07
N ALA A 115 9.50 5.43 6.44
CA ALA A 115 10.37 4.42 7.05
C ALA A 115 11.44 3.89 6.08
N CYS A 116 11.16 3.82 4.78
CA CYS A 116 12.16 3.43 3.79
C CYS A 116 13.19 4.53 3.62
N GLN A 117 12.73 5.79 3.47
CA GLN A 117 13.60 6.96 3.41
C GLN A 117 14.55 7.04 4.62
N ARG A 118 14.05 6.86 5.84
CA ARG A 118 14.87 6.87 7.07
C ARG A 118 15.92 5.76 7.12
N ARG A 119 15.67 4.65 6.42
CA ARG A 119 16.63 3.53 6.29
C ARG A 119 17.57 3.70 5.09
N GLY A 120 17.45 4.78 4.31
CA GLY A 120 18.22 4.99 3.08
C GLY A 120 17.85 4.00 1.97
N VAL A 121 16.62 3.47 1.99
CA VAL A 121 16.11 2.51 1.02
C VAL A 121 15.18 3.25 0.05
N ASP A 122 15.46 3.14 -1.24
CA ASP A 122 14.58 3.68 -2.29
C ASP A 122 13.21 2.96 -2.25
N PRO A 123 12.07 3.67 -2.39
CA PRO A 123 10.74 3.06 -2.31
C PRO A 123 10.46 1.98 -3.36
N MET A 124 11.22 1.94 -4.45
CA MET A 124 11.11 0.89 -5.48
C MET A 124 11.78 -0.41 -5.04
N GLU A 125 12.79 -0.35 -4.17
CA GLU A 125 13.52 -1.51 -3.67
C GLU A 125 12.60 -2.42 -2.85
N PRO A 126 12.65 -3.76 -3.02
CA PRO A 126 11.84 -4.68 -2.22
C PRO A 126 12.09 -4.59 -0.71
N ALA A 127 13.26 -4.07 -0.31
CA ALA A 127 13.57 -3.72 1.07
C ALA A 127 12.64 -2.65 1.68
N CYS A 128 11.89 -1.94 0.82
CA CYS A 128 10.75 -1.11 1.15
C CYS A 128 9.45 -1.88 0.81
N PRO A 129 8.85 -2.59 1.79
CA PRO A 129 7.71 -3.44 1.51
C PRO A 129 6.50 -2.65 1.05
N ARG A 130 5.76 -3.24 0.11
CA ARG A 130 4.48 -2.74 -0.38
C ARG A 130 3.49 -3.87 -0.58
N VAL A 131 2.21 -3.58 -0.35
CA VAL A 131 1.10 -4.53 -0.49
C VAL A 131 -0.02 -3.91 -1.33
N MET A 132 -0.60 -4.73 -2.20
CA MET A 132 -1.76 -4.40 -3.03
C MET A 132 -2.90 -5.33 -2.66
N LEU A 133 -4.01 -4.77 -2.17
CA LEU A 133 -5.21 -5.51 -1.78
C LEU A 133 -6.33 -5.16 -2.76
N SER A 134 -6.78 -6.14 -3.54
CA SER A 134 -7.84 -5.96 -4.54
C SER A 134 -9.14 -6.60 -4.12
N GLY A 135 -10.25 -5.99 -4.48
CA GLY A 135 -11.58 -6.50 -4.19
C GLY A 135 -12.68 -5.50 -4.51
N SER A 136 -13.76 -5.53 -3.74
CA SER A 136 -14.93 -4.66 -3.93
C SER A 136 -15.19 -3.76 -2.72
N VAL A 137 -15.78 -2.60 -2.97
CA VAL A 137 -16.26 -1.71 -1.92
C VAL A 137 -17.60 -2.21 -1.40
N LYS A 138 -17.71 -2.34 -0.07
CA LYS A 138 -18.94 -2.71 0.62
C LYS A 138 -19.29 -1.62 1.63
N LYS A 139 -20.48 -1.03 1.47
CA LYS A 139 -21.02 -0.11 2.49
C LYS A 139 -21.29 -0.90 3.77
N LEU A 140 -20.84 -0.36 4.91
CA LEU A 140 -21.09 -0.96 6.21
C LEU A 140 -22.56 -0.77 6.62
N ASP A 141 -23.12 -1.79 7.26
CA ASP A 141 -24.49 -1.77 7.76
C ASP A 141 -24.54 -0.96 9.07
N ALA A 142 -25.35 0.10 9.08
CA ALA A 142 -25.53 0.95 10.26
C ALA A 142 -26.26 0.24 11.41
N GLU A 143 -26.95 -0.86 11.11
CA GLU A 143 -27.62 -1.70 12.11
C GLU A 143 -26.67 -2.76 12.71
N ASP A 144 -25.44 -2.91 12.20
CA ASP A 144 -24.44 -3.81 12.79
C ASP A 144 -24.06 -3.30 14.20
N PRO A 145 -24.09 -4.16 15.24
CA PRO A 145 -23.76 -3.75 16.60
C PRO A 145 -22.36 -3.13 16.76
N SER A 146 -21.43 -3.46 15.87
CA SER A 146 -20.05 -2.93 15.88
C SER A 146 -19.91 -1.62 15.10
N TYR A 147 -20.90 -1.19 14.31
CA TYR A 147 -20.80 -0.03 13.42
C TYR A 147 -20.33 1.24 14.15
N ASN A 148 -20.94 1.54 15.30
CA ASN A 148 -20.59 2.73 16.06
C ASN A 148 -19.16 2.69 16.61
N ASP A 149 -18.70 1.53 17.09
CA ASP A 149 -17.33 1.37 17.58
C ASP A 149 -16.31 1.52 16.43
N GLN A 150 -16.62 0.94 15.27
CA GLN A 150 -15.81 1.06 14.06
C GLN A 150 -15.75 2.52 13.55
N LEU A 151 -16.88 3.22 13.56
CA LEU A 151 -16.98 4.62 13.16
C LEU A 151 -16.20 5.53 14.12
N GLN A 152 -16.32 5.31 15.42
CA GLN A 152 -15.54 6.04 16.43
C GLN A 152 -14.05 5.76 16.31
N ALA A 153 -13.64 4.52 16.03
CA ALA A 153 -12.25 4.19 15.75
C ALA A 153 -11.71 4.98 14.55
N PHE A 154 -12.51 5.08 13.48
CA PHE A 154 -12.16 5.86 12.30
C PHE A 154 -12.02 7.35 12.62
N TYR A 155 -12.97 7.96 13.34
CA TYR A 155 -12.91 9.37 13.73
C TYR A 155 -11.73 9.70 14.64
N ASN A 156 -11.41 8.81 15.58
CA ASN A 156 -10.24 8.96 16.43
C ASN A 156 -8.94 9.02 15.63
N ARG A 157 -8.86 8.25 14.53
CA ARG A 157 -7.72 8.28 13.60
C ARG A 157 -7.78 9.49 12.66
N HIS A 158 -8.98 9.86 12.21
CA HIS A 158 -9.26 10.89 11.20
C HIS A 158 -10.24 11.94 11.70
N LYS A 159 -9.79 12.83 12.60
CA LYS A 159 -10.67 13.86 13.21
C LYS A 159 -11.43 14.74 12.19
N SER A 160 -10.87 14.93 11.00
CA SER A 160 -11.53 15.68 9.92
C SER A 160 -12.77 14.96 9.37
N ALA A 161 -12.86 13.62 9.51
CA ALA A 161 -13.97 12.83 9.00
C ALA A 161 -15.28 13.08 9.74
N GLU A 162 -15.25 13.48 11.02
CA GLU A 162 -16.44 13.94 11.73
C GLU A 162 -17.09 15.13 11.00
N LYS A 163 -16.27 16.05 10.49
CA LYS A 163 -16.75 17.20 9.72
C LYS A 163 -17.30 16.77 8.36
N TRP A 164 -16.67 15.80 7.69
CA TRP A 164 -17.15 15.28 6.41
C TRP A 164 -18.53 14.64 6.55
N ALA A 165 -18.70 13.78 7.57
CA ALA A 165 -19.97 13.12 7.86
C ALA A 165 -21.08 14.11 8.27
N ALA A 166 -20.75 15.17 9.00
CA ALA A 166 -21.73 16.16 9.44
C ALA A 166 -22.19 17.11 8.32
N HIS A 167 -21.35 17.40 7.32
CA HIS A 167 -21.63 18.42 6.29
C HIS A 167 -22.06 17.85 4.94
N SER A 168 -21.93 16.54 4.70
CA SER A 168 -22.21 15.94 3.39
C SER A 168 -23.04 14.66 3.53
N HIS A 169 -24.22 14.67 2.92
CA HIS A 169 -25.15 13.53 2.89
C HIS A 169 -24.68 12.37 1.99
N ASN A 170 -23.49 12.45 1.39
CA ASN A 170 -23.07 11.54 0.32
C ASN A 170 -21.78 10.75 0.63
N PHE A 171 -21.35 10.72 1.89
CA PHE A 171 -20.27 9.84 2.32
C PHE A 171 -20.85 8.52 2.87
N ASP A 172 -20.43 7.41 2.30
CA ASP A 172 -20.72 6.07 2.83
C ASP A 172 -19.53 5.55 3.62
N PHE A 173 -19.75 5.19 4.89
CA PHE A 173 -18.75 4.45 5.65
C PHE A 173 -18.72 3.01 5.13
N SER A 174 -17.57 2.61 4.60
CA SER A 174 -17.41 1.42 3.78
C SER A 174 -16.18 0.64 4.19
N GLU A 175 -16.12 -0.63 3.79
CA GLU A 175 -14.94 -1.50 3.89
C GLU A 175 -14.54 -2.05 2.52
N LEU A 176 -13.27 -2.45 2.39
CA LEU A 176 -12.80 -3.27 1.29
C LEU A 176 -13.09 -4.74 1.61
N GLU A 177 -13.93 -5.37 0.79
CA GLU A 177 -14.07 -6.83 0.77
C GLU A 177 -12.91 -7.41 -0.05
N ILE A 178 -11.90 -7.94 0.64
CA ILE A 178 -10.63 -8.36 0.02
C ILE A 178 -10.81 -9.68 -0.73
N GLU A 179 -10.47 -9.68 -2.02
CA GLU A 179 -10.45 -10.88 -2.87
C GLU A 179 -9.03 -11.39 -3.12
N ASN A 180 -8.07 -10.48 -3.31
CA ASN A 180 -6.70 -10.81 -3.68
C ASN A 180 -5.70 -9.93 -2.93
N ILE A 181 -4.59 -10.52 -2.47
CA ILE A 181 -3.53 -9.81 -1.79
C ILE A 181 -2.20 -10.13 -2.45
N PHE A 182 -1.50 -9.10 -2.90
CA PHE A 182 -0.16 -9.21 -3.45
C PHE A 182 0.82 -8.42 -2.60
N ILE A 183 2.00 -8.98 -2.35
CA ILE A 183 3.06 -8.31 -1.60
C ILE A 183 4.37 -8.32 -2.41
N VAL A 184 5.09 -7.21 -2.35
CA VAL A 184 6.50 -7.13 -2.76
C VAL A 184 7.29 -6.70 -1.54
N ALA A 185 8.07 -7.63 -1.01
CA ALA A 185 8.91 -7.40 0.15
C ALA A 185 10.14 -8.30 0.10
N TYR A 186 11.32 -7.73 0.36
CA TYR A 186 12.59 -8.45 0.44
C TYR A 186 12.87 -9.31 -0.82
N GLN A 187 13.69 -10.34 -0.69
CA GLN A 187 13.96 -11.30 -1.76
C GLN A 187 12.73 -12.15 -2.12
N GLY A 188 12.70 -12.67 -3.35
CA GLY A 188 11.67 -13.62 -3.81
C GLY A 188 10.64 -13.07 -4.78
N GLY A 189 10.71 -11.78 -5.13
CA GLY A 189 9.78 -11.15 -6.07
C GLY A 189 8.35 -10.99 -5.50
N PRO A 190 7.37 -10.63 -6.36
CA PRO A 190 5.97 -10.53 -5.95
C PRO A 190 5.40 -11.87 -5.49
N ARG A 191 4.61 -11.86 -4.42
CA ARG A 191 3.99 -13.04 -3.82
C ARG A 191 2.50 -12.81 -3.57
N VAL A 192 1.73 -13.89 -3.53
CA VAL A 192 0.29 -13.88 -3.21
C VAL A 192 0.11 -14.30 -1.76
N ILE A 193 -0.74 -13.59 -1.03
CA ILE A 193 -1.12 -13.94 0.35
C ILE A 193 -2.58 -14.42 0.31
N PRO A 194 -2.89 -15.64 0.78
CA PRO A 194 -4.28 -16.06 0.99
C PRO A 194 -5.00 -15.11 1.96
N ALA A 195 -6.25 -14.75 1.67
CA ALA A 195 -7.01 -13.85 2.55
C ALA A 195 -7.13 -14.40 3.98
N GLU A 196 -7.28 -15.72 4.12
CA GLU A 196 -7.30 -16.40 5.44
C GLU A 196 -6.03 -16.16 6.25
N ASP A 197 -4.85 -16.22 5.63
CA ASP A 197 -3.57 -15.98 6.30
C ASP A 197 -3.45 -14.53 6.76
N TYR A 198 -3.94 -13.59 5.94
CA TYR A 198 -3.97 -12.17 6.28
C TYR A 198 -4.84 -11.88 7.50
N TYR A 199 -6.05 -12.42 7.55
CA TYR A 199 -6.95 -12.21 8.68
C TYR A 199 -6.48 -12.96 9.95
N ASN A 200 -5.85 -14.13 9.80
CA ASN A 200 -5.33 -14.91 10.92
C ASN A 200 -3.98 -14.41 11.47
N ALA A 201 -3.27 -13.55 10.72
CA ALA A 201 -2.00 -13.00 11.19
C ALA A 201 -2.18 -12.11 12.43
N THR A 202 -1.28 -12.25 13.40
CA THR A 202 -1.23 -11.41 14.60
C THR A 202 -0.05 -10.44 14.49
N ILE A 203 -0.27 -9.16 14.80
CA ILE A 203 0.75 -8.10 14.79
C ILE A 203 0.79 -7.31 16.09
#